data_AF-C9YAY3-F1
#
_entry.id   AF-C9YAY3-F1
#
_cell.length_a   1.000
_cell.length_b   1.000
_cell.length_c   1.000
_cell.angle_alpha   90.00
_cell.angle_beta   90.00
_cell.angle_gamma   90.00
#
_symmetry.space_group_name_H-M   'P 1'
#
loop_
_entity.id
_entity.type
_entity.pdbx_description
1 polymer ?
#
loop_
_entity_poly.entity_id
_entity_poly.type
_entity_poly.pdbx_seq_one_letter_code
_entity_poly.pdbx_strand_id
1 'polypeptide(L)'
;MTCFHTMKLKITSLLLAIALLLLSGCSDFEPLARPEIRSNAQLSISPSGNLVFLFRREPGKYSKMDGHLFSVENGISQRVREVTLPEEVWSTSWAYEEDQLLVAGVESGENILWKIDVFTDKRTVVYRGKQPLNFLHEFTPGRYIFLEAYGVSSGRTYSTWQVLENGTKRQLYDRPFNAAAHISKIDDFLFLYPPDKILMTIEGKFPGFPNGVLDRMPWSLDCQKDKTTMCWQTYLDNYNGKFYPGTMEMIGDEGRCKVPGIWIQEAGTALSRNGKTVVFHSIKDRETKERGIFLARFAPETCLVHEIPLNRTSP
;
A
#
# COMPACT_ATOMS: atom_id res chain seq x y z
N MET A 1 -59.14 0.68 -59.76
CA MET A 1 -58.96 -0.78 -59.95
C MET A 1 -57.69 -1.18 -59.24
N THR A 2 -57.85 -2.16 -58.37
CA THR A 2 -56.94 -2.76 -57.40
C THR A 2 -55.56 -3.13 -57.93
N CYS A 3 -54.52 -2.98 -57.10
CA CYS A 3 -53.64 -4.10 -56.82
C CYS A 3 -53.09 -4.03 -55.39
N PHE A 4 -53.37 -5.11 -54.66
CA PHE A 4 -53.02 -5.36 -53.27
C PHE A 4 -51.55 -5.74 -53.12
N HIS A 5 -51.09 -5.55 -51.88
CA HIS A 5 -49.87 -6.06 -51.27
C HIS A 5 -49.22 -7.30 -51.88
N THR A 6 -47.88 -7.27 -51.94
CA THR A 6 -47.15 -8.41 -51.39
C THR A 6 -45.94 -7.94 -50.59
N MET A 7 -46.15 -7.96 -49.29
CA MET A 7 -45.19 -7.84 -48.21
C MET A 7 -44.19 -8.99 -48.32
N LYS A 8 -43.03 -8.74 -48.94
CA LYS A 8 -41.85 -9.62 -48.90
C LYS A 8 -40.57 -8.78 -48.94
N LEU A 9 -40.30 -8.04 -47.86
CA LEU A 9 -38.91 -7.86 -47.43
C LEU A 9 -38.72 -8.64 -46.13
N LYS A 10 -38.42 -9.91 -46.35
CA LYS A 10 -38.01 -10.91 -45.37
C LYS A 10 -36.69 -10.46 -44.73
N ILE A 11 -36.69 -10.28 -43.41
CA ILE A 11 -35.85 -10.94 -42.40
C ILE A 11 -34.31 -10.86 -42.54
N THR A 12 -33.72 -10.60 -43.70
CA THR A 12 -32.27 -10.43 -43.87
C THR A 12 -31.79 -9.12 -43.27
N SER A 13 -32.56 -8.03 -43.35
CA SER A 13 -32.13 -6.73 -42.79
C SER A 13 -32.18 -6.69 -41.26
N LEU A 14 -33.11 -7.42 -40.64
CA LEU A 14 -33.22 -7.48 -39.18
C LEU A 14 -32.19 -8.45 -38.57
N LEU A 15 -31.91 -9.57 -39.24
CA LEU A 15 -30.79 -10.45 -38.86
C LEU A 15 -29.43 -9.81 -39.14
N LEU A 16 -29.28 -8.98 -40.19
CA LEU A 16 -28.06 -8.23 -40.43
C LEU A 16 -27.87 -7.11 -39.38
N ALA A 17 -28.94 -6.46 -38.93
CA ALA A 17 -28.89 -5.49 -37.84
C ALA A 17 -28.54 -6.16 -36.49
N ILE A 18 -29.07 -7.35 -36.21
CA ILE A 18 -28.70 -8.12 -35.00
C ILE A 18 -27.27 -8.69 -35.13
N ALA A 19 -26.84 -9.13 -36.32
CA ALA A 19 -25.46 -9.56 -36.55
C ALA A 19 -24.47 -8.39 -36.45
N LEU A 20 -24.82 -7.17 -36.89
CA LEU A 20 -24.01 -5.97 -36.69
C LEU A 20 -24.01 -5.50 -35.22
N LEU A 21 -25.10 -5.71 -34.47
CA LEU A 21 -25.14 -5.48 -33.01
C LEU A 21 -24.39 -6.54 -32.21
N LEU A 22 -24.28 -7.78 -32.70
CA LEU A 22 -23.48 -8.85 -32.08
C LEU A 22 -22.01 -8.81 -32.51
N LEU A 23 -21.68 -8.26 -33.68
CA LEU A 23 -20.30 -8.03 -34.15
C LEU A 23 -19.70 -6.70 -33.67
N SER A 24 -20.52 -5.76 -33.18
CA SER A 24 -20.07 -4.60 -32.38
C SER A 24 -20.08 -4.88 -30.87
N GLY A 25 -20.49 -6.10 -30.47
CA GLY A 25 -20.42 -6.62 -29.10
C GLY A 25 -19.07 -7.26 -28.73
N CYS A 26 -18.14 -7.39 -29.68
CA CYS A 26 -16.71 -7.53 -29.39
C CYS A 26 -16.11 -6.12 -29.19
N SER A 27 -16.63 -5.39 -28.20
CA SER A 27 -15.71 -4.53 -27.47
C SER A 27 -14.83 -5.51 -26.73
N ASP A 28 -13.55 -5.52 -27.08
CA ASP A 28 -12.51 -5.85 -26.13
C ASP A 28 -12.91 -5.17 -24.82
N PHE A 29 -13.48 -5.94 -23.89
CA PHE A 29 -13.30 -5.68 -22.49
C PHE A 29 -11.80 -5.93 -22.27
N GLU A 30 -10.98 -4.99 -22.76
CA GLU A 30 -9.76 -4.63 -22.09
C GLU A 30 -10.16 -4.59 -20.63
N PRO A 31 -9.59 -5.45 -19.76
CA PRO A 31 -9.87 -5.36 -18.35
C PRO A 31 -9.50 -3.94 -17.98
N LEU A 32 -10.53 -3.11 -17.73
CA LEU A 32 -10.48 -1.68 -17.45
C LEU A 32 -9.05 -1.33 -17.11
N ALA A 33 -8.33 -0.79 -18.11
CA ALA A 33 -6.97 -0.33 -17.96
C ALA A 33 -6.93 0.36 -16.60
N ARG A 34 -6.29 -0.32 -15.64
CA ARG A 34 -6.24 0.13 -14.25
C ARG A 34 -5.79 1.58 -14.35
N PRO A 35 -6.49 2.55 -13.76
CA PRO A 35 -6.12 3.94 -13.95
C PRO A 35 -4.65 4.09 -13.53
N GLU A 36 -3.77 4.19 -14.53
CA GLU A 36 -2.36 4.51 -14.42
C GLU A 36 -2.28 5.97 -13.98
N ILE A 37 -2.58 6.20 -12.70
CA ILE A 37 -2.36 7.49 -12.05
C ILE A 37 -1.25 7.26 -11.02
N ARG A 38 -0.02 7.22 -11.56
CA ARG A 38 1.26 7.59 -10.95
C ARG A 38 1.39 7.31 -9.45
N SER A 39 1.50 6.02 -9.16
CA SER A 39 1.99 5.37 -7.94
C SER A 39 3.51 5.45 -7.78
N ASN A 40 4.13 6.57 -8.17
CA ASN A 40 5.60 6.67 -8.20
C ASN A 40 6.20 7.06 -6.86
N ALA A 41 5.39 7.21 -5.81
CA ALA A 41 5.80 7.58 -4.48
C ALA A 41 5.48 6.44 -3.50
N GLN A 42 6.47 5.98 -2.73
CA GLN A 42 6.25 5.14 -1.57
C GLN A 42 6.51 5.93 -0.30
N LEU A 43 5.75 5.59 0.74
CA LEU A 43 5.84 6.21 2.04
C LEU A 43 6.32 5.20 3.06
N SER A 44 7.15 5.66 3.98
CA SER A 44 7.55 4.93 5.18
C SER A 44 7.54 5.89 6.35
N ILE A 45 7.24 5.39 7.55
CA ILE A 45 7.19 6.22 8.75
C ILE A 45 7.95 5.53 9.88
N SER A 46 8.74 6.32 10.60
CA SER A 46 9.51 5.90 11.78
C SER A 46 8.66 5.22 12.86
N PRO A 47 9.26 4.38 13.73
CA PRO A 47 8.53 3.70 14.79
C PRO A 47 7.78 4.68 15.71
N SER A 48 8.38 5.83 16.00
CA SER A 48 7.78 6.92 16.79
C SER A 48 6.71 7.72 16.04
N GLY A 49 6.73 7.74 14.71
CA GLY A 49 5.84 8.58 13.90
C GLY A 49 6.31 10.02 13.69
N ASN A 50 7.59 10.32 13.99
CA ASN A 50 8.15 11.67 13.92
C ASN A 50 8.98 11.93 12.65
N LEU A 51 9.39 10.87 11.95
CA LEU A 51 10.03 10.94 10.65
C LEU A 51 9.20 10.23 9.60
N VAL A 52 9.07 10.85 8.44
CA VAL A 52 8.45 10.29 7.24
C VAL A 52 9.47 10.27 6.12
N PHE A 53 9.61 9.12 5.48
CA PHE A 53 10.43 8.96 4.29
C PHE A 53 9.52 8.83 3.08
N LEU A 54 9.79 9.66 2.09
CA LEU A 54 9.15 9.64 0.79
C LEU A 54 10.19 9.24 -0.23
N PHE A 55 9.94 8.14 -0.91
CA PHE A 55 10.72 7.71 -2.06
C PHE A 55 9.91 7.94 -3.31
N ARG A 56 10.47 8.57 -4.35
CA ARG A 56 9.80 8.72 -5.64
C ARG A 56 10.70 8.51 -6.85
N ARG A 57 10.12 7.98 -7.93
CA ARG A 57 10.75 8.00 -9.27
C ARG A 57 10.72 9.41 -9.84
N GLU A 58 11.87 9.90 -10.32
CA GLU A 58 11.91 11.16 -11.06
C GLU A 58 11.03 11.06 -12.32
N PRO A 59 10.16 12.06 -12.59
CA PRO A 59 9.39 12.10 -13.82
C PRO A 59 10.31 12.04 -15.06
N GLY A 60 10.07 11.07 -15.95
CA GLY A 60 10.83 10.91 -17.18
C GLY A 60 12.17 10.17 -17.04
N LYS A 61 12.57 9.75 -15.84
CA LYS A 61 13.76 8.90 -15.63
C LYS A 61 13.37 7.63 -14.90
N TYR A 62 13.37 6.51 -15.63
CA TYR A 62 13.03 5.20 -15.05
C TYR A 62 14.02 4.71 -13.98
N SER A 63 15.26 5.21 -14.00
CA SER A 63 16.36 4.75 -13.14
C SER A 63 16.77 5.74 -12.04
N LYS A 64 16.22 6.97 -12.00
CA LYS A 64 16.60 7.93 -10.96
C LYS A 64 15.53 8.02 -9.88
N MET A 65 15.97 7.79 -8.65
CA MET A 65 15.15 7.72 -7.45
C MET A 65 15.52 8.85 -6.50
N ASP A 66 14.51 9.58 -6.04
CA ASP A 66 14.65 10.63 -5.05
C ASP A 66 14.11 10.15 -3.71
N GLY A 67 14.96 10.13 -2.69
CA GLY A 67 14.59 9.90 -1.30
C GLY A 67 14.53 11.22 -0.53
N HIS A 68 13.40 11.53 0.09
CA HIS A 68 13.20 12.72 0.89
C HIS A 68 12.77 12.36 2.31
N LEU A 69 13.51 12.86 3.29
CA LEU A 69 13.21 12.70 4.70
C LEU A 69 12.53 13.96 5.23
N PHE A 70 11.42 13.77 5.93
CA PHE A 70 10.65 14.81 6.59
C PHE A 70 10.59 14.56 8.09
N SER A 71 10.77 15.60 8.91
CA SER A 71 10.44 15.56 10.34
C SER A 71 9.04 16.10 10.56
N VAL A 72 8.34 15.55 11.55
CA VAL A 72 6.96 15.85 11.91
C VAL A 72 6.89 16.19 13.39
N GLU A 73 6.86 17.48 13.70
CA GLU A 73 6.80 17.99 15.07
C GLU A 73 5.59 18.91 15.21
N ASN A 74 4.75 18.66 16.22
CA ASN A 74 3.57 19.49 16.53
C ASN A 74 2.65 19.77 15.32
N GLY A 75 2.46 18.78 14.44
CA GLY A 75 1.62 18.93 13.24
C GLY A 75 2.27 19.71 12.10
N ILE A 76 3.51 20.16 12.28
CA ILE A 76 4.33 20.79 11.24
C ILE A 76 5.24 19.72 10.67
N SER A 77 5.19 19.56 9.35
CA SER A 77 6.12 18.72 8.62
C SER A 77 7.07 19.59 7.81
N GLN A 78 8.37 19.28 7.90
CA GLN A 78 9.42 19.98 7.18
C GLN A 78 10.37 18.98 6.57
N ARG A 79 10.85 19.29 5.37
CA ARG A 79 11.88 18.50 4.72
C ARG A 79 13.21 18.74 5.43
N VAL A 80 13.85 17.66 5.85
CA VAL A 80 15.11 17.71 6.60
C VAL A 80 16.29 17.40 5.69
N ARG A 81 16.15 16.42 4.79
CA ARG A 81 17.30 15.86 4.05
C ARG A 81 16.88 15.09 2.79
N GLU A 82 17.81 14.97 1.85
CA GLU A 82 17.78 13.93 0.80
C GLU A 82 18.55 12.70 1.27
N VAL A 83 17.93 11.52 1.15
CA VAL A 83 18.60 10.24 1.47
C VAL A 83 19.09 9.62 0.19
N THR A 84 20.35 9.21 0.16
CA THR A 84 20.96 8.61 -1.03
C THR A 84 20.52 7.16 -1.16
N LEU A 85 19.73 6.86 -2.18
CA LEU A 85 19.26 5.51 -2.46
C LEU A 85 20.16 4.76 -3.46
N PRO A 86 20.09 3.42 -3.51
CA PRO A 86 20.58 2.64 -4.63
C PRO A 86 19.91 3.05 -5.96
N GLU A 87 20.54 2.75 -7.09
CA GLU A 87 20.01 3.11 -8.42
C GLU A 87 18.65 2.47 -8.70
N GLU A 88 18.50 1.19 -8.33
CA GLU A 88 17.26 0.46 -8.52
C GLU A 88 16.67 0.07 -7.17
N VAL A 89 15.58 0.73 -6.79
CA VAL A 89 14.80 0.46 -5.58
C VAL A 89 13.38 0.09 -5.96
N TRP A 90 12.81 -0.90 -5.28
CA TRP A 90 11.43 -1.33 -5.50
C TRP A 90 10.55 -1.21 -4.26
N SER A 91 11.13 -1.30 -3.07
CA SER A 91 10.37 -1.24 -1.83
C SER A 91 11.19 -0.59 -0.72
N THR A 92 10.50 0.19 0.13
CA THR A 92 11.07 0.77 1.34
C THR A 92 10.12 0.54 2.51
N SER A 93 10.67 0.42 3.71
CA SER A 93 9.92 0.42 4.97
C SER A 93 10.85 0.91 6.08
N TRP A 94 10.31 1.30 7.23
CA TRP A 94 11.17 1.61 8.37
C TRP A 94 11.70 0.36 9.05
N ALA A 95 12.96 0.41 9.47
CA ALA A 95 13.60 -0.66 10.25
C ALA A 95 13.14 -0.61 11.71
N TYR A 96 13.71 -1.47 12.57
CA TYR A 96 13.41 -1.42 14.00
C TYR A 96 13.83 -0.09 14.64
N GLU A 97 15.02 0.38 14.30
CA GLU A 97 15.60 1.61 14.87
C GLU A 97 14.98 2.87 14.23
N GLU A 98 14.97 3.97 15.00
CA GLU A 98 14.40 5.26 14.55
C GLU A 98 15.13 5.88 13.36
N ASP A 99 16.41 5.61 13.21
CA ASP A 99 17.30 6.20 12.21
C ASP A 99 17.54 5.29 10.99
N GLN A 100 16.88 4.14 10.91
CA GLN A 100 17.16 3.14 9.88
C GLN A 100 15.97 2.84 8.98
N LEU A 101 16.25 2.81 7.68
CA LEU A 101 15.33 2.41 6.63
C LEU A 101 15.72 1.04 6.08
N LEU A 102 14.73 0.15 5.90
CA LEU A 102 14.88 -1.04 5.06
C LEU A 102 14.63 -0.66 3.61
N VAL A 103 15.55 -1.05 2.73
CA VAL A 103 15.47 -0.77 1.29
C VAL A 103 15.69 -2.06 0.53
N ALA A 104 14.78 -2.38 -0.40
CA ALA A 104 14.95 -3.49 -1.33
C ALA A 104 15.14 -2.99 -2.76
N GLY A 105 16.07 -3.62 -3.47
CA GLY A 105 16.46 -3.19 -4.81
C GLY A 105 17.45 -4.13 -5.50
N VAL A 106 18.09 -3.64 -6.57
CA VAL A 106 19.13 -4.38 -7.32
C VAL A 106 20.49 -3.75 -7.14
N GLU A 107 21.50 -4.57 -6.98
CA GLU A 107 22.90 -4.20 -7.19
C GLU A 107 23.62 -5.40 -7.81
N SER A 108 24.36 -5.16 -8.88
CA SER A 108 25.14 -6.19 -9.59
C SER A 108 24.32 -7.42 -10.03
N GLY A 109 23.04 -7.24 -10.38
CA GLY A 109 22.16 -8.31 -10.86
C GLY A 109 21.57 -9.19 -9.75
N GLU A 110 21.83 -8.87 -8.48
CA GLU A 110 21.22 -9.53 -7.34
C GLU A 110 20.17 -8.64 -6.68
N ASN A 111 19.16 -9.27 -6.07
CA ASN A 111 18.17 -8.58 -5.26
C ASN A 111 18.73 -8.46 -3.85
N ILE A 112 18.77 -7.26 -3.31
CA ILE A 112 19.39 -6.97 -2.03
C ILE A 112 18.40 -6.28 -1.11
N LEU A 113 18.46 -6.65 0.17
CA LEU A 113 17.87 -5.90 1.27
C LEU A 113 18.99 -5.18 2.03
N TRP A 114 18.91 -3.86 2.11
CA TRP A 114 19.80 -3.02 2.90
C TRP A 114 19.09 -2.45 4.14
N LYS A 115 19.87 -2.20 5.18
CA LYS A 115 19.59 -1.19 6.20
C LYS A 115 20.38 0.07 5.87
N ILE A 116 19.70 1.19 5.76
CA ILE A 116 20.30 2.50 5.48
C ILE A 116 20.02 3.42 6.65
N ASP A 117 21.07 3.97 7.25
CA ASP A 117 20.95 5.07 8.20
C ASP A 117 20.55 6.35 7.44
N VAL A 118 19.40 6.92 7.78
CA VAL A 118 18.81 8.05 7.02
C VAL A 118 19.55 9.37 7.22
N PHE A 119 20.40 9.47 8.25
CA PHE A 119 21.17 10.66 8.57
C PHE A 119 22.62 10.59 8.09
N THR A 120 23.20 9.39 7.99
CA THR A 120 24.59 9.19 7.57
C THR A 120 24.75 8.53 6.20
N ASP A 121 23.66 8.04 5.61
CA ASP A 121 23.64 7.22 4.38
C ASP A 121 24.46 5.92 4.49
N LYS A 122 24.90 5.53 5.70
CA LYS A 122 25.63 4.29 5.92
C LYS A 122 24.73 3.10 5.60
N ARG A 123 25.22 2.22 4.73
CA ARG A 123 24.49 1.03 4.26
C ARG A 123 25.06 -0.24 4.86
N THR A 124 24.18 -1.12 5.31
CA THR A 124 24.50 -2.48 5.74
C THR A 124 23.67 -3.46 4.94
N VAL A 125 24.29 -4.45 4.31
CA VAL A 125 23.58 -5.51 3.60
C VAL A 125 22.99 -6.49 4.63
N VAL A 126 21.67 -6.69 4.56
CA VAL A 126 20.94 -7.65 5.40
C VAL A 126 20.80 -9.00 4.69
N TYR A 127 20.50 -8.97 3.39
CA TYR A 127 20.24 -10.18 2.62
C TYR A 127 20.53 -9.97 1.12
N ARG A 128 20.94 -11.06 0.46
CA ARG A 128 21.12 -11.15 -0.99
C ARG A 128 20.34 -12.36 -1.52
N GLY A 129 19.65 -12.18 -2.64
CA GLY A 129 18.84 -13.22 -3.26
C GLY A 129 18.61 -13.02 -4.76
N LYS A 130 18.00 -14.01 -5.40
CA LYS A 130 17.69 -13.97 -6.84
C LYS A 130 16.29 -13.39 -7.12
N GLN A 131 15.46 -13.23 -6.11
CA GLN A 131 14.05 -12.90 -6.25
C GLN A 131 13.74 -11.51 -5.69
N PRO A 132 12.84 -10.75 -6.34
CA PRO A 132 12.37 -9.46 -5.82
C PRO A 132 11.74 -9.55 -4.44
N LEU A 133 12.00 -8.51 -3.64
CA LEU A 133 11.54 -8.38 -2.26
C LEU A 133 10.59 -7.19 -2.15
N ASN A 134 9.45 -7.38 -1.50
CA ASN A 134 8.44 -6.35 -1.24
C ASN A 134 7.90 -6.48 0.19
N PHE A 135 7.11 -5.50 0.63
CA PHE A 135 6.44 -5.49 1.94
C PHE A 135 7.41 -5.83 3.08
N LEU A 136 8.45 -5.02 3.18
CA LEU A 136 9.54 -5.19 4.13
C LEU A 136 9.06 -4.81 5.53
N HIS A 137 9.43 -5.59 6.54
CA HIS A 137 9.20 -5.29 7.95
C HIS A 137 10.34 -5.82 8.82
N GLU A 138 10.78 -5.04 9.80
CA GLU A 138 11.63 -5.51 10.92
C GLU A 138 10.84 -5.31 12.22
N PHE A 139 10.30 -6.41 12.77
CA PHE A 139 9.45 -6.36 13.95
C PHE A 139 10.22 -6.36 15.27
N THR A 140 11.38 -7.00 15.26
CA THR A 140 12.38 -6.99 16.33
C THR A 140 13.75 -6.89 15.68
N PRO A 141 14.77 -6.32 16.35
CA PRO A 141 16.11 -6.22 15.78
C PRO A 141 16.61 -7.56 15.23
N GLY A 142 16.98 -7.58 13.94
CA GLY A 142 17.52 -8.78 13.29
C GLY A 142 16.50 -9.82 12.82
N ARG A 143 15.19 -9.56 12.99
CA ARG A 143 14.10 -10.41 12.49
C ARG A 143 13.33 -9.69 11.39
N TYR A 144 13.64 -10.03 10.16
CA TYR A 144 13.10 -9.40 8.96
C TYR A 144 12.01 -10.27 8.36
N ILE A 145 10.87 -9.68 8.05
CA ILE A 145 9.76 -10.32 7.35
C ILE A 145 9.56 -9.58 6.03
N PHE A 146 9.48 -10.33 4.95
CA PHE A 146 9.29 -9.76 3.62
C PHE A 146 8.56 -10.73 2.72
N LEU A 147 7.93 -10.18 1.69
CA LEU A 147 7.29 -10.92 0.63
C LEU A 147 8.31 -11.13 -0.50
N GLU A 148 8.69 -12.38 -0.75
CA GLU A 148 9.65 -12.75 -1.79
C GLU A 148 8.91 -13.34 -2.99
N ALA A 149 9.16 -12.82 -4.19
CA ALA A 149 8.57 -13.34 -5.41
C ALA A 149 9.09 -14.76 -5.74
N TYR A 150 8.25 -15.58 -6.39
CA TYR A 150 8.71 -16.84 -6.96
C TYR A 150 7.99 -17.14 -8.28
N GLY A 151 8.74 -17.69 -9.24
CA GLY A 151 8.25 -18.11 -10.56
C GLY A 151 8.46 -17.07 -11.68
N VAL A 152 8.98 -17.53 -12.83
CA VAL A 152 9.27 -16.69 -14.02
C VAL A 152 8.46 -17.15 -15.25
N SER A 153 7.53 -18.11 -15.13
CA SER A 153 7.09 -18.88 -16.30
C SER A 153 5.71 -18.59 -16.88
N SER A 154 4.86 -17.72 -16.31
CA SER A 154 3.48 -17.56 -16.82
C SER A 154 2.85 -16.16 -16.73
N GLY A 155 3.63 -15.10 -16.57
CA GLY A 155 3.11 -13.73 -16.52
C GLY A 155 2.30 -13.39 -15.26
N ARG A 156 2.22 -14.32 -14.29
CA ARG A 156 1.69 -14.08 -12.94
C ARG A 156 2.82 -14.28 -11.93
N THR A 157 3.26 -13.18 -11.32
CA THR A 157 4.22 -13.22 -10.21
C THR A 157 3.47 -13.64 -8.95
N TYR A 158 3.79 -14.82 -8.41
CA TYR A 158 3.34 -15.21 -7.09
C TYR A 158 4.42 -14.85 -6.07
N SER A 159 4.06 -14.73 -4.81
CA SER A 159 5.02 -14.44 -3.75
C SER A 159 4.69 -15.17 -2.47
N THR A 160 5.70 -15.41 -1.63
CA THR A 160 5.55 -16.07 -0.32
C THR A 160 6.16 -15.23 0.78
N TRP A 161 5.52 -15.24 1.95
CA TRP A 161 6.05 -14.57 3.12
C TRP A 161 7.25 -15.34 3.66
N GLN A 162 8.36 -14.65 3.80
CA GLN A 162 9.61 -15.17 4.33
C GLN A 162 9.92 -14.46 5.64
N VAL A 163 10.58 -15.16 6.54
CA VAL A 163 11.29 -14.56 7.66
C VAL A 163 12.77 -14.89 7.53
N LEU A 164 13.59 -13.88 7.77
CA LEU A 164 15.04 -13.99 7.93
C LEU A 164 15.39 -13.62 9.37
N GLU A 165 16.01 -14.56 10.07
CA GLU A 165 16.40 -14.40 11.46
C GLU A 165 17.72 -15.15 11.69
N ASN A 166 18.71 -14.48 12.29
CA ASN A 166 20.04 -15.06 12.54
C ASN A 166 20.68 -15.70 11.28
N GLY A 167 20.50 -15.06 10.12
CA GLY A 167 21.02 -15.55 8.82
C GLY A 167 20.25 -16.74 8.23
N THR A 168 19.25 -17.26 8.93
CA THR A 168 18.41 -18.37 8.45
C THR A 168 17.13 -17.82 7.86
N LYS A 169 16.86 -18.15 6.58
CA LYS A 169 15.61 -17.81 5.90
C LYS A 169 14.66 -19.00 5.93
N ARG A 170 13.40 -18.78 6.34
CA ARG A 170 12.32 -19.77 6.27
C ARG A 170 11.03 -19.14 5.76
N GLN A 171 10.19 -19.94 5.12
CA GLN A 171 8.85 -19.54 4.73
C GLN A 171 7.95 -19.47 5.98
N LEU A 172 7.16 -18.39 6.08
CA LEU A 172 6.20 -18.17 7.18
C LEU A 172 4.84 -18.79 6.90
N TYR A 173 4.46 -18.88 5.63
CA TYR A 173 3.14 -19.34 5.23
C TYR A 173 3.22 -20.14 3.94
N ASP A 174 2.65 -21.35 3.94
CA ASP A 174 2.82 -22.32 2.85
C ASP A 174 2.12 -21.92 1.56
N ARG A 175 1.09 -21.06 1.63
CA ARG A 175 0.34 -20.66 0.44
C ARG A 175 0.95 -19.44 -0.23
N PRO A 176 0.98 -19.43 -1.56
CA PRO A 176 1.41 -18.26 -2.30
C PRO A 176 0.33 -17.19 -2.41
N PHE A 177 0.77 -15.95 -2.54
CA PHE A 177 -0.06 -14.77 -2.69
C PHE A 177 0.09 -14.20 -4.09
N ASN A 178 -1.03 -13.88 -4.72
CA ASN A 178 -1.12 -13.13 -5.98
C ASN A 178 -1.37 -11.62 -5.76
N ALA A 179 -1.77 -11.27 -4.54
CA ALA A 179 -1.97 -9.92 -4.05
C ALA A 179 -1.46 -9.89 -2.61
N ALA A 180 -0.64 -8.90 -2.30
CA ALA A 180 -0.08 -8.74 -0.97
C ALA A 180 -1.01 -7.94 -0.08
N ALA A 181 -1.26 -8.43 1.13
CA ALA A 181 -1.85 -7.67 2.21
C ALA A 181 -0.75 -7.19 3.16
N HIS A 182 -0.92 -6.04 3.81
CA HIS A 182 0.02 -5.61 4.84
C HIS A 182 0.08 -6.64 5.96
N ILE A 183 1.29 -7.01 6.38
CA ILE A 183 1.48 -7.90 7.52
C ILE A 183 1.49 -7.09 8.81
N SER A 184 0.60 -7.48 9.71
CA SER A 184 0.33 -6.76 10.96
C SER A 184 0.85 -7.54 12.16
N LYS A 185 1.25 -6.84 13.22
CA LYS A 185 1.74 -7.46 14.45
C LYS A 185 1.10 -6.82 15.69
N ILE A 186 0.50 -7.66 16.53
CA ILE A 186 0.05 -7.30 17.87
C ILE A 186 0.75 -8.24 18.84
N ASP A 187 1.63 -7.73 19.70
CA ASP A 187 2.54 -8.58 20.50
C ASP A 187 3.29 -9.60 19.62
N ASP A 188 3.13 -10.89 19.87
CA ASP A 188 3.70 -11.98 19.08
C ASP A 188 2.75 -12.54 18.01
N PHE A 189 1.56 -11.96 17.87
CA PHE A 189 0.57 -12.38 16.87
C PHE A 189 0.82 -11.67 15.55
N LEU A 190 1.11 -12.46 14.52
CA LEU A 190 1.35 -12.02 13.15
C LEU A 190 0.19 -12.44 12.27
N PHE A 191 -0.39 -11.51 11.54
CA PHE A 191 -1.56 -11.78 10.70
C PHE A 191 -1.59 -10.96 9.42
N LEU A 192 -2.42 -11.42 8.48
CA LEU A 192 -2.78 -10.74 7.25
C LEU A 192 -4.31 -10.54 7.22
N TYR A 193 -4.74 -9.45 6.59
CA TYR A 193 -6.14 -9.24 6.24
C TYR A 193 -6.24 -9.08 4.70
N PRO A 194 -6.46 -10.17 3.95
CA PRO A 194 -6.45 -10.14 2.50
C PRO A 194 -7.74 -9.52 1.93
N PRO A 195 -7.79 -9.24 0.61
CA PRO A 195 -8.96 -8.70 -0.06
C PRO A 195 -10.22 -9.58 0.00
N ASP A 196 -10.08 -10.88 0.31
CA ASP A 196 -11.18 -11.80 0.59
C ASP A 196 -11.78 -11.62 2.01
N LYS A 197 -11.19 -10.72 2.80
CA LYS A 197 -11.68 -10.19 4.08
C LYS A 197 -11.71 -11.22 5.20
N ILE A 198 -10.88 -12.27 5.06
CA ILE A 198 -10.70 -13.31 6.08
C ILE A 198 -9.41 -13.04 6.82
N LEU A 199 -9.48 -12.83 8.15
CA LEU A 199 -8.28 -12.71 8.97
C LEU A 199 -7.45 -14.01 8.88
N MET A 200 -6.24 -13.91 8.34
CA MET A 200 -5.32 -15.03 8.21
C MET A 200 -4.24 -14.93 9.28
N THR A 201 -4.20 -15.92 10.18
CA THR A 201 -3.12 -16.05 11.15
C THR A 201 -1.87 -16.64 10.48
N ILE A 202 -0.73 -15.99 10.67
CA ILE A 202 0.58 -16.45 10.20
C ILE A 202 1.36 -17.07 11.34
N GLU A 203 1.39 -16.40 12.50
CA GLU A 203 2.13 -16.85 13.68
C GLU A 203 1.49 -16.32 14.97
N GLY A 204 1.71 -17.03 16.08
CA GLY A 204 1.22 -16.61 17.40
C GLY A 204 -0.26 -16.92 17.65
N LYS A 205 -0.75 -16.48 18.82
CA LYS A 205 -2.15 -16.62 19.24
C LYS A 205 -2.85 -15.28 19.14
N PHE A 206 -4.06 -15.27 18.57
CA PHE A 206 -4.86 -14.05 18.43
C PHE A 206 -5.14 -13.43 19.81
N PRO A 207 -4.68 -12.20 20.09
CA PRO A 207 -4.84 -11.57 21.40
C PRO A 207 -6.20 -10.87 21.57
N GLY A 208 -7.07 -10.92 20.56
CA GLY A 208 -8.25 -10.05 20.45
C GLY A 208 -7.91 -8.74 19.73
N PHE A 209 -8.95 -7.97 19.42
CA PHE A 209 -8.80 -6.59 18.92
C PHE A 209 -9.43 -5.61 19.91
N PRO A 210 -9.03 -4.31 19.86
CA PRO A 210 -9.79 -3.24 20.52
C PRO A 210 -11.27 -3.30 20.18
N ASN A 211 -12.11 -2.84 21.11
CA ASN A 211 -13.55 -2.85 20.92
C ASN A 211 -13.94 -2.09 19.65
N GLY A 212 -14.71 -2.79 18.82
CA GLY A 212 -15.29 -2.27 17.60
C GLY A 212 -14.40 -2.32 16.35
N VAL A 213 -13.20 -2.87 16.48
CA VAL A 213 -12.47 -3.38 15.32
C VAL A 213 -13.27 -4.52 14.70
N LEU A 214 -13.48 -4.46 13.38
CA LEU A 214 -14.33 -5.39 12.60
C LEU A 214 -15.85 -5.29 12.87
N ASP A 215 -16.35 -4.25 13.56
CA ASP A 215 -17.81 -3.96 13.65
C ASP A 215 -18.45 -3.86 12.26
N ARG A 216 -17.72 -3.22 11.34
CA ARG A 216 -17.98 -3.22 9.91
C ARG A 216 -16.81 -3.94 9.25
N MET A 217 -17.09 -4.75 8.23
CA MET A 217 -16.06 -5.47 7.48
C MET A 217 -15.18 -4.48 6.70
N PRO A 218 -13.92 -4.25 7.08
CA PRO A 218 -13.05 -3.30 6.39
C PRO A 218 -12.58 -3.89 5.05
N TRP A 219 -12.05 -3.02 4.21
CA TRP A 219 -11.30 -3.40 3.01
C TRP A 219 -9.87 -3.79 3.37
N SER A 220 -9.22 -2.99 4.21
CA SER A 220 -7.89 -3.26 4.75
C SER A 220 -7.87 -3.04 6.25
N LEU A 221 -7.04 -3.81 6.94
CA LEU A 221 -6.80 -3.72 8.37
C LEU A 221 -5.30 -3.90 8.58
N ASP A 222 -4.67 -2.94 9.26
CA ASP A 222 -3.38 -3.20 9.89
C ASP A 222 -3.33 -2.59 11.28
N CYS A 223 -2.69 -3.34 12.18
CA CYS A 223 -2.65 -3.04 13.60
C CYS A 223 -1.22 -3.16 14.10
N GLN A 224 -0.90 -2.28 15.04
CA GLN A 224 0.35 -2.26 15.76
C GLN A 224 0.08 -2.09 17.25
N LYS A 225 0.98 -2.60 18.08
CA LYS A 225 0.91 -2.45 19.53
C LYS A 225 2.25 -2.01 20.10
N ASP A 226 2.20 -0.94 20.88
CA ASP A 226 3.28 -0.48 21.76
C ASP A 226 2.80 -0.59 23.22
N LYS A 227 2.13 0.44 23.75
CA LYS A 227 1.45 0.39 25.06
C LYS A 227 0.00 -0.05 24.95
N THR A 228 -0.67 0.39 23.90
CA THR A 228 -2.07 0.09 23.56
C THR A 228 -2.12 -0.46 22.14
N THR A 229 -3.14 -1.26 21.85
CA THR A 229 -3.33 -1.72 20.47
C THR A 229 -4.02 -0.63 19.68
N MET A 230 -3.45 -0.30 18.52
CA MET A 230 -4.01 0.66 17.59
C MET A 230 -4.15 -0.01 16.22
N CYS A 231 -5.32 0.12 15.63
CA CYS A 231 -5.63 -0.40 14.32
C CYS A 231 -6.01 0.75 13.39
N TRP A 232 -5.53 0.70 12.15
CA TRP A 232 -6.10 1.48 11.06
C TRP A 232 -6.94 0.58 10.17
N GLN A 233 -8.04 1.14 9.68
CA GLN A 233 -8.95 0.46 8.78
C GLN A 233 -9.29 1.37 7.63
N THR A 234 -9.43 0.79 6.45
CA THR A 234 -10.13 1.47 5.35
C THR A 234 -11.42 0.75 5.01
N TYR A 235 -12.42 1.52 4.61
CA TYR A 235 -13.68 0.99 4.11
C TYR A 235 -13.87 1.51 2.70
N LEU A 236 -14.10 0.65 1.71
CA LEU A 236 -14.52 1.11 0.39
C LEU A 236 -16.03 1.40 0.39
N ASP A 237 -16.40 2.56 -0.13
CA ASP A 237 -17.80 2.89 -0.36
C ASP A 237 -18.21 2.44 -1.78
N ASN A 238 -19.23 1.59 -1.84
CA ASN A 238 -19.77 1.10 -3.11
C ASN A 238 -20.76 2.14 -3.66
N TYR A 239 -20.41 2.79 -4.77
CA TYR A 239 -21.32 3.70 -5.45
C TYR A 239 -21.57 3.19 -6.88
N ASN A 240 -22.80 2.71 -7.13
CA ASN A 240 -23.26 2.22 -8.44
C ASN A 240 -22.36 1.13 -9.06
N GLY A 241 -21.89 0.16 -8.26
CA GLY A 241 -21.08 -0.96 -8.77
C GLY A 241 -19.65 -0.58 -9.14
N LYS A 242 -19.24 0.65 -8.87
CA LYS A 242 -17.86 1.11 -8.96
C LYS A 242 -17.36 1.42 -7.55
N PHE A 243 -16.17 0.91 -7.22
CA PHE A 243 -15.51 1.23 -5.96
C PHE A 243 -15.04 2.69 -6.02
N TYR A 244 -15.69 3.53 -5.23
CA TYR A 244 -15.38 4.95 -5.04
C TYR A 244 -15.11 5.17 -3.53
N PRO A 245 -14.64 6.34 -3.13
CA PRO A 245 -13.52 6.47 -2.20
C PRO A 245 -13.74 5.94 -0.81
N GLY A 246 -12.67 5.40 -0.23
CA GLY A 246 -12.73 4.83 1.09
C GLY A 246 -12.59 5.83 2.23
N THR A 247 -13.28 5.55 3.33
CA THR A 247 -13.06 6.23 4.61
C THR A 247 -11.97 5.50 5.38
N MET A 248 -11.11 6.23 6.09
CA MET A 248 -10.18 5.64 7.05
C MET A 248 -10.58 5.96 8.46
N GLU A 249 -10.43 4.96 9.32
CA GLU A 249 -10.64 5.06 10.75
C GLU A 249 -9.38 4.57 11.45
N MET A 250 -9.03 5.25 12.54
CA MET A 250 -8.04 4.78 13.50
C MET A 250 -8.81 4.41 14.78
N ILE A 251 -8.61 3.19 15.26
CA ILE A 251 -9.30 2.63 16.42
C ILE A 251 -8.25 2.20 17.42
N GLY A 252 -8.43 2.61 18.68
CA GLY A 252 -7.61 2.19 19.80
C GLY A 252 -8.46 1.86 21.02
N ASP A 253 -7.81 1.42 22.09
CA ASP A 253 -8.47 1.11 23.35
C ASP A 253 -9.21 2.33 23.95
N GLU A 254 -8.75 3.55 23.64
CA GLU A 254 -9.30 4.81 24.15
C GLU A 254 -10.44 5.39 23.28
N GLY A 255 -10.71 4.83 22.10
CA GLY A 255 -11.76 5.34 21.22
C GLY A 255 -11.49 5.13 19.73
N ARG A 256 -12.24 5.85 18.91
CA ARG A 256 -12.12 5.81 17.45
C ARG A 256 -12.13 7.22 16.87
N CYS A 257 -11.32 7.45 15.85
CA CYS A 257 -11.35 8.69 15.11
C CYS A 257 -11.40 8.42 13.61
N LYS A 258 -12.17 9.24 12.89
CA LYS A 258 -12.30 9.16 11.43
C LYS A 258 -11.35 10.15 10.78
N VAL A 259 -10.62 9.70 9.78
CA VAL A 259 -9.73 10.56 8.99
C VAL A 259 -10.53 11.17 7.84
N PRO A 260 -10.69 12.51 7.80
CA PRO A 260 -11.34 13.18 6.68
C PRO A 260 -10.53 13.00 5.40
N GLY A 261 -11.16 12.52 4.33
CA GLY A 261 -10.49 12.28 3.06
C GLY A 261 -11.38 11.51 2.10
N ILE A 262 -11.24 11.78 0.80
CA ILE A 262 -12.17 11.29 -0.22
C ILE A 262 -11.42 10.42 -1.23
N TRP A 263 -10.29 9.84 -0.84
CA TRP A 263 -9.68 8.68 -1.51
C TRP A 263 -8.42 8.30 -0.74
N ILE A 264 -8.18 7.02 -0.48
CA ILE A 264 -6.93 6.55 0.12
C ILE A 264 -6.33 5.51 -0.80
N GLN A 265 -5.07 5.72 -1.18
CA GLN A 265 -4.30 4.70 -1.89
C GLN A 265 -3.66 3.78 -0.86
N GLU A 266 -4.30 2.64 -0.60
CA GLU A 266 -3.81 1.64 0.36
C GLU A 266 -2.35 1.24 0.09
N ALA A 267 -1.99 1.00 -1.17
CA ALA A 267 -0.66 0.57 -1.60
C ALA A 267 0.48 1.58 -1.30
N GLY A 268 0.17 2.76 -0.76
CA GLY A 268 1.14 3.74 -0.30
C GLY A 268 0.90 4.20 1.14
N THR A 269 0.09 3.48 1.93
CA THR A 269 -0.13 3.80 3.35
C THR A 269 0.93 3.12 4.22
N ALA A 270 1.43 3.84 5.22
CA ALA A 270 2.33 3.28 6.24
C ALA A 270 1.90 3.69 7.65
N LEU A 271 1.85 2.71 8.57
CA LEU A 271 1.54 2.91 9.98
C LEU A 271 2.84 2.88 10.81
N SER A 272 3.00 3.81 11.75
CA SER A 272 4.11 3.80 12.71
C SER A 272 4.00 2.58 13.65
N ARG A 273 5.13 2.10 14.17
CA ARG A 273 5.13 0.92 15.06
C ARG A 273 4.36 1.17 16.37
N ASN A 274 4.32 2.41 16.85
CA ASN A 274 3.45 2.75 17.98
C ASN A 274 1.95 2.79 17.62
N GLY A 275 1.60 2.65 16.34
CA GLY A 275 0.25 2.64 15.81
C GLY A 275 -0.51 3.96 15.89
N LYS A 276 0.13 5.03 16.41
CA LYS A 276 -0.52 6.33 16.64
C LYS A 276 -0.49 7.25 15.44
N THR A 277 0.34 6.96 14.44
CA THR A 277 0.52 7.83 13.28
C THR A 277 0.47 7.02 11.99
N VAL A 278 -0.36 7.45 11.05
CA VAL A 278 -0.45 6.88 9.71
C VAL A 278 -0.10 7.95 8.68
N VAL A 279 0.71 7.60 7.69
CA VAL A 279 0.98 8.46 6.52
C VAL A 279 0.41 7.80 5.27
N PHE A 280 -0.24 8.58 4.41
CA PHE A 280 -1.00 8.06 3.28
C PHE A 280 -1.15 9.10 2.17
N HIS A 281 -1.47 8.62 0.97
CA HIS A 281 -1.85 9.47 -0.16
C HIS A 281 -3.37 9.68 -0.17
N SER A 282 -3.80 10.93 -0.41
CA SER A 282 -5.22 11.24 -0.59
C SER A 282 -5.46 12.32 -1.64
N ILE A 283 -6.71 12.41 -2.12
CA ILE A 283 -7.16 13.52 -2.96
C ILE A 283 -7.37 14.74 -2.05
N LYS A 284 -6.62 15.80 -2.33
CA LYS A 284 -6.71 17.10 -1.67
C LYS A 284 -7.91 17.90 -2.18
N ASP A 285 -8.16 17.86 -3.48
CA ASP A 285 -9.22 18.61 -4.14
C ASP A 285 -10.01 17.68 -5.09
N ARG A 286 -11.33 17.60 -4.86
CA ARG A 286 -12.22 16.71 -5.62
C ARG A 286 -12.39 17.12 -7.07
N GLU A 287 -12.36 18.41 -7.37
CA GLU A 287 -12.59 18.98 -8.69
C GLU A 287 -11.36 18.80 -9.56
N THR A 288 -10.19 19.18 -9.03
CA THR A 288 -8.92 19.10 -9.76
C THR A 288 -8.29 17.70 -9.73
N LYS A 289 -8.76 16.82 -8.83
CA LYS A 289 -8.15 15.52 -8.52
C LYS A 289 -6.71 15.64 -8.03
N GLU A 290 -6.31 16.81 -7.54
CA GLU A 290 -4.98 17.01 -6.94
C GLU A 290 -4.78 16.03 -5.78
N ARG A 291 -3.58 15.42 -5.74
CA ARG A 291 -3.20 14.47 -4.70
C ARG A 291 -2.17 15.07 -3.77
N GLY A 292 -2.35 14.85 -2.47
CA GLY A 292 -1.41 15.21 -1.42
C GLY A 292 -0.92 13.97 -0.66
N ILE A 293 0.11 14.18 0.16
CA ILE A 293 0.51 13.25 1.20
C ILE A 293 0.02 13.81 2.52
N PHE A 294 -0.64 12.96 3.30
CA PHE A 294 -1.23 13.34 4.57
C PHE A 294 -0.69 12.45 5.67
N LEU A 295 -0.62 13.03 6.86
CA LEU A 295 -0.30 12.34 8.09
C LEU A 295 -1.50 12.52 9.03
N ALA A 296 -2.01 11.43 9.56
CA ALA A 296 -3.05 11.43 10.58
C ALA A 296 -2.49 10.88 11.90
N ARG A 297 -2.74 11.58 13.00
CA ARG A 297 -2.45 11.13 14.36
C ARG A 297 -3.73 10.79 15.08
N PHE A 298 -3.72 9.66 15.78
CA PHE A 298 -4.84 9.25 16.61
C PHE A 298 -5.03 10.24 17.75
N ALA A 299 -6.27 10.71 17.90
CA ALA A 299 -6.78 11.34 19.11
C ALA A 299 -8.22 10.85 19.31
N PRO A 300 -8.65 10.49 20.54
CA PRO A 300 -9.87 9.70 20.81
C PRO A 300 -11.21 10.23 20.26
N GLU A 301 -11.28 11.47 19.78
CA GLU A 301 -12.51 12.08 19.23
C GLU A 301 -12.37 12.55 17.78
N THR A 302 -11.19 13.00 17.36
CA THR A 302 -10.95 13.54 16.01
C THR A 302 -9.49 13.34 15.66
N CYS A 303 -9.21 12.66 14.54
CA CYS A 303 -7.82 12.47 14.14
C CYS A 303 -7.23 13.82 13.73
N LEU A 304 -6.02 14.11 14.20
CA LEU A 304 -5.29 15.30 13.78
C LEU A 304 -4.66 15.01 12.42
N VAL A 305 -5.05 15.75 11.37
CA VAL A 305 -4.60 15.52 10.00
C VAL A 305 -3.80 16.72 9.49
N HIS A 306 -2.64 16.45 8.92
CA HIS A 306 -1.73 17.45 8.36
C HIS A 306 -1.24 17.03 6.98
N GLU A 307 -1.17 17.97 6.04
CA GLU A 307 -0.57 17.74 4.71
C GLU A 307 0.96 17.89 4.80
N ILE A 308 1.70 16.99 4.14
CA ILE A 308 3.16 17.09 4.01
C ILE A 308 3.51 17.95 2.78
N PRO A 309 4.22 19.07 2.94
CA PRO A 309 4.49 19.99 1.84
C PRO A 309 5.55 19.40 0.90
N LEU A 310 5.13 19.01 -0.30
CA LEU A 310 6.02 18.46 -1.33
C LEU A 310 6.93 19.49 -2.02
N ASN A 311 6.52 20.77 -2.01
CA ASN A 311 7.12 21.82 -2.84
C ASN A 311 7.90 22.90 -2.07
N ARG A 312 8.12 22.73 -0.76
CA ARG A 312 8.97 23.66 0.01
C ARG A 312 10.37 23.09 0.12
N THR A 313 11.24 23.48 -0.80
CA THR A 313 12.65 23.68 -0.46
C THR A 313 12.64 24.71 0.68
N SER A 314 12.99 24.30 1.90
CA SER A 314 13.34 25.29 2.92
C SER A 314 14.50 26.15 2.37
N PRO A 315 14.47 27.47 2.59
CA PRO A 315 15.54 28.38 2.16
C PRO A 315 16.88 28.05 2.79
#